data_AF-W4P4Z5-F1
#
_entry.id   AF-W4P4Z5-F1
#
_cell.length_a   1.000
_cell.length_b   1.000
_cell.length_c   1.000
_cell.angle_alpha   90.00
_cell.angle_beta   90.00
_cell.angle_gamma   90.00
#
_symmetry.space_group_name_H-M   'P 1'
#
loop_
_entity.id
_entity.type
_entity.pdbx_description
1 polymer ?
#
loop_
_entity_poly.entity_id
_entity_poly.type
_entity_poly.pdbx_seq_one_letter_code
_entity_poly.pdbx_strand_id
1 'polypeptide(L)'
;MKTIDEIFVSVYGSVYSREPRTSSFRQVMSDCIQPVHASAVETIRRYHAEGDNEAAQRLKRALPCFTPAGTFEGAHAVRNFRKPSHIVGLDYDHVPTVTRSSASAPTIRTR
;
A
#
# COMPACT_ATOMS: atom_id res chain seq x y z
N MET A 1 8.84 -14.96 -17.83
CA MET A 1 8.32 -14.35 -16.59
C MET A 1 8.56 -12.84 -16.71
N LYS A 2 7.57 -11.98 -16.42
CA LYS A 2 7.79 -10.52 -16.47
C LYS A 2 8.81 -10.12 -15.41
N THR A 3 9.72 -9.22 -15.77
CA THR A 3 10.64 -8.59 -14.82
C THR A 3 9.88 -7.57 -13.96
N ILE A 4 10.45 -7.17 -12.82
CA ILE A 4 9.81 -6.22 -11.90
C ILE A 4 9.52 -4.84 -12.57
N ASP A 5 10.31 -4.49 -13.58
CA ASP A 5 10.19 -3.26 -14.36
C ASP A 5 9.03 -3.30 -15.38
N GLU A 6 8.60 -4.49 -15.79
CA GLU A 6 7.51 -4.71 -16.74
C GLU A 6 6.14 -4.89 -16.07
N ILE A 7 6.11 -4.87 -14.74
CA ILE A 7 4.88 -4.95 -13.94
C ILE A 7 4.41 -3.53 -13.67
N PHE A 8 3.15 -3.27 -14.00
CA PHE A 8 2.52 -1.97 -13.78
C PHE A 8 1.32 -2.10 -12.88
N VAL A 9 1.15 -1.11 -12.00
CA VAL A 9 0.04 -1.01 -11.05
C VAL A 9 -0.52 0.42 -11.05
N SER A 10 -1.77 0.55 -10.67
CA SER A 10 -2.37 1.87 -10.40
C SER A 10 -2.01 2.34 -9.00
N VAL A 11 -1.50 3.57 -8.91
CA VAL A 11 -1.20 4.30 -7.68
C VAL A 11 -2.20 5.44 -7.53
N TYR A 12 -2.74 5.59 -6.33
CA TYR A 12 -3.71 6.60 -5.95
C TYR A 12 -3.14 7.48 -4.84
N GLY A 13 -3.47 8.77 -4.85
CA GLY A 13 -3.03 9.69 -3.79
C GLY A 13 -3.60 9.38 -2.40
N SER A 14 -4.72 8.65 -2.34
CA SER A 14 -5.33 8.13 -1.12
C SER A 14 -6.30 7.00 -1.44
N VAL A 15 -6.80 6.29 -0.43
CA VAL A 15 -7.83 5.25 -0.64
C VAL A 15 -9.16 5.78 -1.17
N TYR A 16 -9.38 7.08 -1.08
CA TYR A 16 -10.57 7.75 -1.61
C TYR A 16 -10.37 8.31 -3.02
N SER A 17 -9.12 8.49 -3.46
CA SER A 17 -8.84 8.98 -4.80
C SER A 17 -9.43 8.03 -5.87
N ARG A 18 -9.96 8.61 -6.93
CA ARG A 18 -10.55 7.90 -8.06
C ARG A 18 -9.72 8.04 -9.34
N GLU A 19 -8.64 8.80 -9.28
CA GLU A 19 -7.79 9.10 -10.43
C GLU A 19 -6.43 8.45 -10.20
N PRO A 20 -6.19 7.26 -10.78
CA PRO A 20 -4.91 6.59 -10.62
C PRO A 20 -3.86 7.15 -11.58
N ARG A 21 -2.60 7.08 -11.15
CA ARG A 21 -1.43 7.11 -12.03
C ARG A 21 -0.94 5.69 -12.24
N THR A 22 -0.65 5.31 -13.48
CA THR A 22 0.08 4.06 -13.75
C THR A 22 1.55 4.24 -13.37
N SER A 23 2.09 3.31 -12.58
CA SER A 23 3.50 3.30 -12.20
C SER A 23 4.08 1.88 -12.32
N SER A 24 5.40 1.77 -12.52
CA SER A 24 6.06 0.48 -12.47
C SER A 24 6.12 -0.03 -11.04
N PHE A 25 6.04 -1.35 -10.86
CA PHE A 25 6.08 -1.94 -9.53
C PHE A 25 7.43 -1.69 -8.85
N ARG A 26 8.55 -1.65 -9.61
CA ARG A 26 9.85 -1.20 -9.10
C ARG A 26 9.79 0.19 -8.45
N GLN A 27 9.16 1.16 -9.12
CA GLN A 27 9.06 2.51 -8.58
C GLN A 27 8.23 2.52 -7.30
N VAL A 28 7.09 1.82 -7.30
CA VAL A 28 6.27 1.66 -6.10
C VAL A 28 7.08 1.08 -4.95
N MET A 29 7.84 0.00 -5.17
CA MET A 29 8.71 -0.59 -4.15
C MET A 29 9.81 0.36 -3.68
N SER A 30 10.37 1.19 -4.57
CA SER A 30 11.31 2.24 -4.18
C SER A 30 10.65 3.27 -3.26
N ASP A 31 9.47 3.77 -3.64
CA ASP A 31 8.70 4.74 -2.84
C ASP A 31 8.33 4.16 -1.46
N CYS A 32 8.13 2.84 -1.41
CA CYS A 32 7.83 2.10 -0.19
C CYS A 32 9.02 2.03 0.78
N ILE A 33 10.23 1.87 0.25
CA ILE A 33 11.47 1.68 1.03
C ILE A 33 12.08 3.04 1.39
N GLN A 34 11.89 4.05 0.53
CA GLN A 34 12.37 5.39 0.79
C GLN A 34 11.57 6.06 1.91
N PRO A 35 12.22 6.83 2.79
CA PRO A 35 11.57 7.43 3.97
C PRO A 35 10.70 8.65 3.63
N VAL A 36 10.15 8.75 2.41
CA VAL A 36 9.32 9.89 1.96
C VAL A 36 8.11 10.09 2.88
N HIS A 37 7.57 8.99 3.41
CA HIS A 37 6.42 8.99 4.34
C HIS A 37 6.81 8.62 5.78
N ALA A 38 8.09 8.62 6.13
CA ALA A 38 8.57 8.16 7.45
C ALA A 38 7.91 8.91 8.61
N SER A 39 7.84 10.24 8.55
CA SER A 39 7.19 11.06 9.59
C SER A 39 5.70 10.70 9.79
N ALA A 40 4.97 10.46 8.70
CA ALA A 40 3.57 10.05 8.79
C ALA A 40 3.43 8.64 9.38
N VAL A 41 4.31 7.70 9.00
CA VAL A 41 4.35 6.34 9.54
C VAL A 41 4.70 6.32 11.02
N GLU A 42 5.68 7.11 11.45
CA GLU A 42 6.05 7.27 12.86
C GLU A 42 4.90 7.84 13.69
N THR A 43 4.20 8.83 13.15
CA THR A 43 3.02 9.41 13.80
C THR A 43 1.89 8.38 13.94
N ILE A 44 1.64 7.56 12.91
CA ILE A 44 0.66 6.46 12.98
C ILE A 44 1.05 5.46 14.07
N ARG A 45 2.34 5.08 14.14
CA ARG A 45 2.84 4.16 15.16
C ARG A 45 2.68 4.73 16.58
N ARG A 46 2.94 6.02 16.76
CA ARG A 46 2.72 6.73 18.03
C ARG A 46 1.25 6.69 18.44
N TYR A 47 0.33 7.04 17.54
CA TYR A 47 -1.11 6.98 17.85
C TYR A 47 -1.57 5.57 18.25
N HIS A 48 -1.05 4.51 17.60
CA HIS A 48 -1.31 3.14 18.04
C HIS A 48 -0.77 2.85 19.44
N ALA A 49 0.44 3.31 19.77
CA ALA A 49 1.02 3.14 21.10
C ALA A 49 0.24 3.90 22.19
N GLU A 50 -0.35 5.03 21.84
CA GLU A 50 -1.21 5.86 22.71
C GLU A 50 -2.66 5.36 22.78
N GLY A 51 -3.05 4.38 21.95
CA GLY A 51 -4.40 3.83 21.87
C GLY A 51 -5.38 4.64 21.00
N ASP A 52 -4.93 5.74 20.38
CA ASP A 52 -5.73 6.58 19.48
C ASP A 52 -5.82 5.98 18.06
N ASN A 53 -6.59 4.89 17.96
CA ASN A 53 -6.77 4.19 16.69
C ASN A 53 -7.51 5.03 15.64
N GLU A 54 -8.32 6.02 16.04
CA GLU A 54 -9.06 6.87 15.11
C GLU A 54 -8.11 7.85 14.40
N ALA A 55 -7.25 8.54 15.15
CA ALA A 55 -6.24 9.43 14.56
C ALA A 55 -5.26 8.66 13.68
N ALA A 56 -4.83 7.47 14.12
CA ALA A 56 -4.00 6.56 13.31
C ALA A 56 -4.68 6.22 11.97
N GLN A 57 -5.96 5.82 12.00
CA GLN A 57 -6.72 5.47 10.80
C GLN A 57 -6.95 6.66 9.88
N ARG A 58 -7.23 7.85 10.43
CA ARG A 58 -7.41 9.07 9.65
C ARG A 58 -6.15 9.40 8.86
N LEU A 59 -4.98 9.34 9.49
CA LEU A 59 -3.70 9.59 8.83
C LEU A 59 -3.36 8.49 7.81
N LYS A 60 -3.57 7.21 8.16
CA LYS A 60 -3.36 6.06 7.25
C LYS A 60 -4.21 6.15 5.97
N ARG A 61 -5.45 6.65 6.06
CA ARG A 61 -6.35 6.82 4.89
C ARG A 61 -5.89 7.91 3.93
N ALA A 62 -5.10 8.88 4.39
CA ALA A 62 -4.59 9.98 3.57
C ALA A 62 -3.30 9.62 2.81
N LEU A 63 -2.63 8.52 3.16
CA LEU A 63 -1.41 8.08 2.48
C LEU A 63 -1.70 7.56 1.07
N PRO A 64 -0.74 7.75 0.13
CA PRO A 64 -0.79 7.09 -1.17
C PRO A 64 -0.91 5.57 -1.04
N CYS A 65 -1.60 4.95 -1.99
CA CYS A 65 -1.81 3.50 -2.03
C CYS A 65 -1.79 3.00 -3.47
N PHE A 66 -1.58 1.70 -3.66
CA PHE A 66 -1.61 1.08 -4.99
C PHE A 66 -2.44 -0.20 -4.98
N THR A 67 -2.88 -0.64 -6.16
CA THR A 67 -3.68 -1.87 -6.32
C THR A 67 -2.80 -3.00 -6.86
N PRO A 68 -2.49 -4.05 -6.07
CA PRO A 68 -1.69 -5.16 -6.55
C PRO A 68 -2.31 -5.88 -7.74
N ALA A 69 -3.63 -5.85 -7.91
CA ALA A 69 -4.32 -6.55 -9.00
C ALA A 69 -3.90 -6.10 -10.40
N GLY A 70 -3.48 -4.85 -10.58
CA GLY A 70 -3.13 -4.30 -11.89
C GLY A 70 -3.43 -2.83 -12.04
N THR A 71 -3.71 -2.43 -13.29
CA THR A 71 -4.03 -1.05 -13.66
C THR A 71 -5.54 -0.86 -13.84
N PHE A 72 -5.97 0.36 -13.53
CA PHE A 72 -7.36 0.79 -13.57
C PHE A 72 -7.47 2.16 -14.25
N GLU A 73 -8.61 2.43 -14.85
CA GLU A 73 -8.99 3.74 -15.37
C GLU A 73 -10.18 4.26 -14.57
N GLY A 74 -9.87 4.98 -13.49
CA GLY A 74 -10.85 5.41 -12.50
C GLY A 74 -10.67 4.71 -11.14
N ALA A 75 -11.75 4.66 -10.35
CA ALA A 75 -11.77 4.03 -9.03
C ALA A 75 -11.43 2.52 -9.09
N HIS A 76 -10.99 1.94 -7.96
CA HIS A 76 -10.82 0.49 -7.80
C HIS A 76 -12.18 -0.22 -7.86
N ALA A 77 -12.62 -0.55 -9.08
CA ALA A 77 -13.82 -1.32 -9.36
C ALA A 77 -13.59 -2.19 -10.59
N VAL A 78 -14.21 -3.37 -10.64
CA VAL A 78 -14.02 -4.34 -11.75
C VAL A 78 -14.28 -3.72 -13.12
N ARG A 79 -15.31 -2.85 -13.25
CA ARG A 79 -15.62 -2.14 -14.51
C ARG A 79 -14.50 -1.23 -15.03
N ASN A 80 -13.63 -0.77 -14.14
CA ASN A 80 -12.52 0.12 -14.45
C ASN A 80 -11.19 -0.64 -14.64
N PHE A 81 -11.20 -1.96 -14.44
CA PHE A 81 -9.99 -2.78 -14.55
C PHE A 81 -9.50 -2.82 -16.00
N ARG A 82 -8.18 -2.66 -16.19
CA ARG A 82 -7.57 -2.59 -17.52
C ARG A 82 -6.63 -3.74 -17.79
N LYS A 83 -5.58 -3.90 -16.97
CA LYS A 83 -4.55 -4.92 -17.20
C LYS A 83 -4.10 -5.55 -15.89
N PRO A 84 -3.97 -6.90 -15.83
CA PRO A 84 -3.41 -7.57 -14.67
C PRO A 84 -1.91 -7.29 -14.52
N SER A 85 -1.47 -7.15 -13.27
CA SER A 85 -0.05 -7.06 -12.88
C SER A 85 0.64 -8.43 -12.85
N HIS A 86 -0.13 -9.51 -12.61
CA HIS A 86 0.35 -10.86 -12.31
C HIS A 86 1.18 -10.97 -11.01
N ILE A 87 0.92 -10.11 -10.02
CA ILE A 87 1.49 -10.24 -8.67
C ILE A 87 0.42 -10.69 -7.67
N VAL A 88 0.86 -11.38 -6.62
CA VAL A 88 0.02 -11.75 -5.47
C VAL A 88 0.51 -10.98 -4.25
N GLY A 89 -0.39 -10.22 -3.63
CA GLY A 89 -0.13 -9.60 -2.33
C GLY A 89 -0.45 -10.58 -1.20
N LEU A 90 0.49 -10.80 -0.29
CA LEU A 90 0.30 -11.61 0.91
C LEU A 90 0.35 -10.71 2.14
N ASP A 91 -0.71 -10.74 2.93
CA ASP A 91 -0.82 -10.00 4.19
C ASP A 91 -0.65 -10.96 5.37
N TYR A 92 0.22 -10.59 6.32
CA TYR A 92 0.61 -11.44 7.46
C TYR A 92 0.10 -10.91 8.80
N ASP A 93 -0.66 -9.82 8.83
CA ASP A 93 -1.09 -9.14 10.07
C ASP A 93 -2.01 -9.99 10.98
N HIS A 94 -2.60 -11.07 10.46
CA HIS A 94 -3.52 -11.97 11.19
C HIS A 94 -3.03 -13.42 11.30
N VAL A 95 -1.75 -13.69 11.01
CA VAL A 95 -1.17 -15.03 11.18
C VAL A 95 -0.82 -15.23 12.66
N PRO A 96 -1.35 -16.27 13.35
CA PRO A 96 -1.02 -16.56 14.74
C PRO A 96 0.50 -16.67 14.90
N THR A 97 1.07 -15.97 15.88
CA THR A 97 2.51 -15.93 16.08
C THR A 97 3.05 -17.32 16.46
N VAL A 98 3.68 -18.01 15.52
CA VAL A 98 4.59 -19.12 15.82
C VAL A 98 5.94 -18.51 16.18
N THR A 99 6.09 -18.08 17.43
CA THR A 99 7.33 -17.62 18.08
C THR A 99 8.46 -17.10 17.16
N ARG A 100 8.51 -15.80 16.85
CA ARG A 100 9.77 -15.02 16.77
C ARG A 100 9.58 -13.50 16.68
N SER A 101 10.61 -12.83 17.17
CA SER A 101 10.87 -11.40 17.42
C SER A 101 10.13 -10.35 16.57
N SER A 102 9.64 -9.34 17.28
CA SER A 102 9.05 -8.08 16.81
C SER A 102 9.86 -7.38 15.70
N ALA A 103 9.41 -7.48 14.46
CA ALA A 103 9.77 -6.53 13.42
C ALA A 103 8.48 -6.11 12.71
N SER A 104 7.92 -4.96 13.11
CA SER A 104 6.78 -4.35 12.39
C SER A 104 7.30 -3.80 11.06
N ALA A 105 7.00 -4.47 9.96
CA ALA A 105 7.28 -3.95 8.63
C ALA A 105 6.51 -2.63 8.41
N PRO A 106 7.03 -1.70 7.57
CA PRO A 106 6.26 -0.53 7.16
C PRO A 106 4.99 -0.98 6.42
N THR A 107 3.82 -0.80 7.05
CA THR A 107 2.53 -1.16 6.44
C THR A 107 2.20 -0.17 5.34
N ILE A 108 2.43 -0.57 4.11
CA ILE A 108 1.99 0.18 2.94
C ILE A 108 0.65 -0.39 2.51
N ARG A 109 -0.33 0.50 2.41
CA ARG A 109 -1.70 0.09 2.19
C ARG A 109 -1.87 -0.28 0.72
N THR A 110 -2.23 -1.54 0.49
CA THR A 110 -2.84 -1.97 -0.76
C THR A 110 -4.29 -1.52 -0.77
N ARG A 111 -4.76 -1.06 -1.93
CA ARG A 111 -6.17 -0.71 -2.15
C ARG A 111 -6.92 -1.88 -2.75
#